data_AF-A0A2E8UCJ4-F1
#
_entry.id   AF-A0A2E8UCJ4-F1
#
_cell.length_a   1.000
_cell.length_b   1.000
_cell.length_c   1.000
_cell.angle_alpha   90.00
_cell.angle_beta   90.00
_cell.angle_gamma   90.00
#
_symmetry.space_group_name_H-M   'P 1'
#
loop_
_entity.id
_entity.type
_entity.pdbx_description
1 polymer ?
#
loop_
_entity_poly.entity_id
_entity_poly.type
_entity_poly.pdbx_seq_one_letter_code
_entity_poly.pdbx_strand_id
1 'polypeptide(L)'
;MEEITRQVVLEHGLKDDEYEKILEILGREPNYTELGIFSVMWSEHCSYKSSKKWLKTLPTEAPWVICGPGENAGVVDIGDGLSV
;
A
#
# COMPACT_ATOMS: atom_id res chain seq x y z
N MET A 1 25.14 -0.92 14.10
CA MET A 1 23.98 -1.19 13.22
C MET A 1 23.39 -2.50 13.70
N GLU A 2 22.10 -2.54 13.99
CA GLU A 2 21.42 -3.80 14.31
C GLU A 2 21.46 -4.72 13.10
N GLU A 3 21.79 -5.98 13.33
CA GLU A 3 21.78 -7.04 12.33
C GLU A 3 20.33 -7.48 12.08
N ILE A 4 19.93 -7.61 10.82
CA ILE A 4 18.56 -8.02 10.47
C ILE A 4 18.46 -9.53 10.58
N THR A 5 18.04 -9.98 11.76
CA THR A 5 17.76 -11.40 12.01
C THR A 5 16.31 -11.74 11.67
N ARG A 6 16.02 -13.04 11.47
CA ARG A 6 14.64 -13.53 11.27
C ARG A 6 13.69 -13.09 12.40
N GLN A 7 14.19 -13.02 13.64
CA GLN A 7 13.40 -12.56 14.78
C GLN A 7 12.98 -11.09 14.62
N VAL A 8 13.91 -10.22 14.19
CA VAL A 8 13.64 -8.80 13.94
C VAL A 8 12.61 -8.62 12.83
N VAL A 9 12.68 -9.43 11.77
CA VAL A 9 11.71 -9.42 10.66
C VAL A 9 10.30 -9.78 11.16
N LEU A 10 10.18 -10.84 11.96
CA LEU A 10 8.89 -11.27 12.53
C LEU A 10 8.32 -10.24 13.52
N GLU A 11 9.18 -9.61 14.33
CA GLU A 11 8.78 -8.54 15.25
C GLU A 11 8.27 -7.29 14.51
N HIS A 12 8.77 -7.06 13.29
CA HIS A 12 8.24 -6.04 12.37
C HIS A 12 6.94 -6.45 11.68
N GLY A 13 6.38 -7.63 12.00
CA GLY A 13 5.12 -8.10 11.42
C GLY A 13 5.20 -8.45 9.94
N LEU A 14 6.41 -8.60 9.40
CA LEU A 14 6.66 -9.07 8.05
C LEU A 14 6.69 -10.60 8.04
N LYS A 15 6.04 -11.20 7.05
CA LYS A 15 6.15 -12.64 6.79
C LYS A 15 7.46 -12.97 6.08
N ASP A 16 7.84 -14.25 6.13
CA ASP A 16 9.05 -14.73 5.47
C ASP A 16 9.01 -14.44 3.94
N ASP A 17 7.85 -14.60 3.28
CA ASP A 17 7.67 -14.29 1.85
C ASP A 17 7.72 -12.78 1.52
N GLU A 18 7.21 -11.94 2.42
CA GLU A 18 7.32 -10.48 2.31
C GLU A 18 8.78 -10.04 2.44
N TYR A 19 9.57 -10.65 3.34
CA TYR A 19 10.99 -10.35 3.48
C TYR A 19 11.81 -10.79 2.27
N GLU A 20 11.56 -11.99 1.73
CA GLU A 20 12.17 -12.43 0.46
C GLU A 20 11.90 -11.44 -0.66
N LYS A 21 10.67 -10.90 -0.74
CA LYS A 21 10.31 -9.87 -1.72
C LYS A 21 11.09 -8.56 -1.52
N ILE A 22 11.34 -8.16 -0.27
CA ILE A 22 12.17 -6.98 0.04
C ILE A 22 13.59 -7.20 -0.46
N LEU A 23 14.18 -8.38 -0.23
CA LEU A 23 15.51 -8.72 -0.73
C LEU A 23 15.59 -8.68 -2.27
N GLU A 24 14.57 -9.22 -2.95
CA GLU A 24 14.47 -9.14 -4.41
C GLU A 24 14.41 -7.70 -4.92
N ILE A 25 13.63 -6.83 -4.29
CA ILE A 25 13.45 -5.43 -4.69
C ILE A 25 14.73 -4.63 -4.46
N LEU A 26 15.42 -4.84 -3.34
CA LEU A 26 16.61 -4.08 -2.97
C LEU A 26 17.90 -4.65 -3.57
N GLY A 27 17.94 -5.94 -3.91
CA GLY A 27 19.16 -6.65 -4.32
C GLY A 27 20.20 -6.79 -3.20
N ARG A 28 19.82 -6.52 -1.96
CA ARG A 28 20.65 -6.59 -0.74
C ARG A 28 19.75 -6.67 0.50
N GLU A 29 20.35 -6.91 1.66
CA GLU A 29 19.64 -6.80 2.94
C GLU A 29 19.25 -5.33 3.22
N PRO A 30 18.01 -5.09 3.71
CA PRO A 30 17.63 -3.78 4.20
C PRO A 30 18.38 -3.45 5.49
N ASN A 31 18.58 -2.18 5.79
CA ASN A 31 18.91 -1.76 7.15
C ASN A 31 17.65 -1.67 8.03
N TYR A 32 17.83 -1.47 9.34
CA TYR A 32 16.72 -1.42 10.30
C TYR A 32 15.65 -0.37 9.94
N THR A 33 16.07 0.82 9.49
CA THR A 33 15.15 1.89 9.08
C THR A 33 14.36 1.49 7.83
N GLU A 34 15.03 0.92 6.82
CA GLU A 34 14.38 0.43 5.60
C GLU A 34 13.37 -0.68 5.93
N LEU A 35 13.73 -1.63 6.81
CA LEU A 35 12.83 -2.69 7.26
C LEU A 35 11.58 -2.12 7.94
N GLY A 36 11.74 -1.12 8.81
CA GLY A 36 10.63 -0.40 9.44
C GLY A 36 9.71 0.28 8.43
N ILE A 37 10.26 0.90 7.38
CA ILE A 37 9.48 1.51 6.30
C ILE A 37 8.65 0.46 5.57
N PHE A 38 9.26 -0.67 5.19
CA PHE A 38 8.53 -1.76 4.52
C PHE A 38 7.42 -2.33 5.42
N SER A 39 7.70 -2.56 6.69
CA SER A 39 6.72 -3.04 7.68
C SER A 39 5.45 -2.19 7.70
N VAL A 40 5.58 -0.87 7.84
CA VAL A 40 4.41 0.03 7.90
C VAL A 40 3.72 0.12 6.54
N MET A 41 4.47 0.31 5.46
CA MET A 41 3.91 0.51 4.12
C MET A 41 3.20 -0.75 3.59
N TRP A 42 3.63 -1.94 4.00
CA TRP A 42 3.02 -3.22 3.61
C TRP A 42 2.04 -3.77 4.65
N SER A 43 1.78 -3.01 5.73
CA SER A 43 0.68 -3.30 6.66
C SER A 43 -0.66 -3.31 5.93
N GLU A 44 -1.67 -4.01 6.48
CA GLU A 44 -3.02 -4.02 5.87
C GLU A 44 -3.60 -2.60 5.77
N HIS A 45 -3.33 -1.75 6.77
CA HIS A 45 -3.85 -0.38 6.82
C HIS A 45 -3.39 0.47 5.63
N CYS A 46 -2.11 0.37 5.25
CA CYS A 46 -1.56 1.16 4.15
C CYS A 46 -1.75 0.47 2.78
N SER A 47 -1.59 -0.85 2.73
CA SER A 47 -1.53 -1.59 1.45
C SER A 47 -2.88 -2.07 0.94
N TYR A 48 -3.89 -2.18 1.83
CA TYR A 48 -5.18 -2.80 1.52
C TYR A 48 -5.02 -4.23 0.97
N LYS A 49 -3.95 -4.96 1.34
CA LYS A 49 -3.55 -6.21 0.66
C LYS A 49 -4.63 -7.29 0.66
N SER A 50 -5.49 -7.36 1.68
CA SER A 50 -6.62 -8.29 1.71
C SER A 50 -7.86 -7.80 0.95
N SER A 51 -8.10 -6.48 0.98
CA SER A 51 -9.34 -5.84 0.51
C SER A 51 -9.27 -5.34 -0.94
N LYS A 52 -8.08 -4.98 -1.44
CA LYS A 52 -7.84 -4.41 -2.78
C LYS A 52 -8.41 -5.25 -3.91
N LYS A 53 -8.38 -6.58 -3.80
CA LYS A 53 -8.95 -7.47 -4.83
C LYS A 53 -10.47 -7.34 -4.96
N TRP A 54 -11.16 -7.06 -3.86
CA TRP A 54 -12.61 -6.90 -3.82
C TRP A 54 -13.01 -5.48 -4.19
N LEU A 55 -12.26 -4.47 -3.76
CA LEU A 55 -12.53 -3.06 -4.11
C LEU A 55 -12.52 -2.83 -5.63
N LYS A 56 -11.71 -3.59 -6.37
CA LYS A 56 -11.69 -3.56 -7.84
C LYS A 56 -12.98 -4.03 -8.52
N THR A 57 -13.89 -4.71 -7.81
CA THR A 57 -15.17 -5.16 -8.39
C THR A 57 -16.27 -4.12 -8.31
N LEU A 58 -16.04 -3.01 -7.61
CA LEU A 58 -17.01 -1.92 -7.49
C LEU A 58 -17.03 -1.08 -8.78
N PRO A 59 -18.19 -0.56 -9.20
CA PRO A 59 -18.26 0.37 -10.31
C PRO A 59 -17.60 1.71 -9.94
N THR A 60 -16.66 2.16 -10.76
CA THR A 60 -15.87 3.38 -10.48
C THR A 60 -15.95 4.43 -11.59
N GLU A 61 -16.68 4.13 -12.66
CA GLU A 61 -16.79 4.99 -13.84
C GLU A 61 -18.24 5.42 -14.04
N ALA A 62 -18.46 6.72 -14.24
CA ALA A 62 -19.73 7.29 -14.68
C ALA A 62 -19.45 8.66 -15.33
N PRO A 63 -20.37 9.20 -16.16
CA PRO A 63 -20.15 10.47 -16.87
C PRO A 63 -19.86 11.68 -15.97
N TRP A 64 -20.32 11.64 -14.72
CA TRP A 64 -20.12 12.70 -13.72
C TRP A 64 -18.93 12.43 -12.78
N VAL A 65 -18.19 11.34 -12.95
CA VAL A 65 -16.98 11.07 -12.16
C VAL A 65 -15.80 11.78 -12.81
N ILE A 66 -15.27 12.81 -12.15
CA ILE A 66 -14.09 13.56 -12.60
C ILE A 66 -12.82 12.84 -12.12
N CYS A 67 -12.79 12.45 -10.84
CA CYS A 67 -11.69 11.70 -10.24
C CYS A 67 -12.23 10.45 -9.54
N GLY A 68 -11.87 9.27 -10.06
CA GLY A 68 -12.16 7.97 -9.44
C GLY A 68 -11.12 7.55 -8.39
N PRO A 69 -11.13 6.29 -7.96
CA PRO A 69 -10.14 5.77 -7.00
C PRO A 69 -8.70 5.86 -7.51
N GLY A 70 -7.79 6.31 -6.65
CA GLY A 70 -6.36 6.46 -6.95
C GLY A 70 -5.76 7.73 -6.35
N GLU A 71 -6.58 8.76 -6.24
CA GLU A 71 -6.24 10.03 -5.59
C GLU A 71 -6.65 10.06 -4.12
N ASN A 72 -6.22 11.11 -3.41
CA ASN A 72 -6.56 11.31 -1.98
C ASN A 72 -8.06 11.51 -1.73
N ALA A 73 -8.81 11.95 -2.74
CA ALA A 73 -10.26 12.10 -2.70
C ALA A 73 -10.86 11.86 -4.10
N GLY A 74 -12.08 11.31 -4.13
CA GLY A 74 -12.87 11.27 -5.35
C GLY A 74 -13.55 12.62 -5.60
N VAL A 75 -13.84 12.93 -6.87
CA VAL A 75 -14.49 14.18 -7.28
C VAL A 75 -15.59 13.88 -8.29
N VAL A 76 -16.76 14.49 -8.09
CA VAL A 76 -17.90 14.40 -9.01
C VAL A 76 -18.36 15.77 -9.51
N ASP A 77 -18.79 15.82 -10.77
CA ASP A 77 -19.49 16.96 -11.35
C ASP A 77 -20.91 17.04 -10.79
N ILE A 78 -21.30 18.21 -10.30
CA ILE A 78 -22.64 18.48 -9.78
C ILE A 78 -23.42 19.51 -10.63
N GLY A 79 -22.87 19.92 -11.78
CA GLY A 79 -23.45 20.92 -12.67
C GLY A 79 -22.97 22.33 -12.37
N ASP A 80 -23.39 23.28 -13.21
CA ASP A 80 -23.07 24.72 -13.10
C ASP A 80 -21.57 25.05 -13.02
N GLY A 81 -20.72 24.15 -13.53
CA GLY A 81 -19.27 24.30 -13.45
C GLY A 81 -18.70 24.06 -12.04
N LEU A 82 -19.44 23.38 -11.16
CA LEU A 82 -19.04 23.05 -9.79
C LEU A 82 -18.73 21.56 -9.63
N SER A 83 -17.87 21.23 -8.67
CA SER A 83 -17.49 19.85 -8.36
C SER A 83 -17.22 19.67 -6.86
N VAL A 84 -17.48 18.46 -6.35
CA VAL A 84 -17.33 18.11 -4.91
C VAL A 84 -16.66 16.75 -4.76
#